data_AF-A0A5C4N3Y6-F1
#
_entry.id   AF-A0A5C4N3Y6-F1
#
_cell.length_a   1.000
_cell.length_b   1.000
_cell.length_c   1.000
_cell.angle_alpha   90.00
_cell.angle_beta   90.00
_cell.angle_gamma   90.00
#
_symmetry.space_group_name_H-M   'P 1'
#
loop_
_entity.id
_entity.type
_entity.pdbx_description
1 polymer ?
#
loop_
_entity_poly.entity_id
_entity_poly.type
_entity_poly.pdbx_seq_one_letter_code
_entity_poly.pdbx_strand_id
1 'polypeptide(L)' 'EREREVLMLITEGLSNREIGARLFVAEKTVKNYVTNLLAKLGMQRRTQAAVFGAEVRRAEEGAQPPA' A
#
# COMPACT_ATOMS: atom_id res chain seq x y z
N GLU A 1 -7.38 -8.46 -0.59
CA GLU A 1 -8.10 -7.18 -0.54
C GLU A 1 -7.37 -6.16 0.35
N ARG A 2 -7.38 -6.36 1.68
CA ARG A 2 -6.76 -5.41 2.65
C ARG A 2 -5.31 -5.04 2.40
N GLU A 3 -4.46 -5.98 1.99
CA GLU A 3 -3.04 -5.67 1.70
C GLU A 3 -2.88 -4.73 0.50
N ARG A 4 -3.76 -4.82 -0.51
CA ARG A 4 -3.75 -3.92 -1.66
C ARG A 4 -4.23 -2.53 -1.27
N GLU A 5 -5.29 -2.43 -0.48
CA GLU A 5 -5.75 -1.14 0.09
C GLU A 5 -4.64 -0.48 0.93
N VAL A 6 -3.98 -1.26 1.80
CA VAL A 6 -2.85 -0.80 2.61
C VAL A 6 -1.69 -0.34 1.72
N LEU A 7 -1.36 -1.08 0.66
CA LEU A 7 -0.32 -0.70 -0.31
C LEU A 7 -0.62 0.66 -0.95
N MET A 8 -1.85 0.88 -1.43
CA MET A 8 -2.24 2.15 -2.04
C MET A 8 -2.10 3.33 -1.08
N LEU A 9 -2.56 3.17 0.17
CA LEU A 9 -2.46 4.21 1.18
C LEU A 9 -1.00 4.44 1.65
N ILE A 10 -0.15 3.41 1.59
CA ILE A 10 1.30 3.58 1.81
C ILE A 10 1.91 4.44 0.70
N THR A 11 1.52 4.22 -0.55
CA THR A 11 1.99 5.00 -1.71
C THR A 11 1.54 6.46 -1.64
N GLU A 12 0.38 6.74 -1.04
CA GLU A 12 -0.07 8.10 -0.71
C GLU A 12 0.69 8.73 0.48
N GLY A 13 1.56 7.98 1.17
CA GLY A 13 2.38 8.47 2.27
C GLY A 13 1.75 8.37 3.66
N LEU A 14 0.57 7.74 3.81
CA LEU A 14 -0.15 7.72 5.08
C LEU A 14 0.49 6.82 6.13
N SER A 15 0.70 7.31 7.36
CA SER A 15 1.15 6.49 8.49
C SER A 15 0.18 5.34 8.82
N ASN A 16 0.66 4.33 9.54
CA ASN A 16 -0.19 3.19 9.93
C ASN A 16 -1.41 3.62 10.77
N ARG A 17 -1.28 4.71 11.53
CA ARG A 17 -2.38 5.28 12.31
C ARG A 17 -3.46 5.86 11.40
N GLU A 18 -3.07 6.64 10.40
CA GLU A 18 -3.98 7.25 9.43
C GLU A 18 -4.64 6.19 8.53
N ILE A 19 -3.88 5.17 8.13
CA ILE A 19 -4.42 3.99 7.43
C ILE A 19 -5.45 3.28 8.30
N GLY A 20 -5.16 3.07 9.58
CA GLY A 20 -6.09 2.44 10.51
C GLY A 20 -7.39 3.22 10.65
N ALA A 21 -7.30 4.56 10.74
CA ALA A 21 -8.46 5.43 10.76
C ALA A 21 -9.31 5.34 9.47
N ARG A 22 -8.68 5.30 8.29
CA ARG A 22 -9.37 5.15 7.00
C ARG A 22 -10.02 3.78 6.81
N LEU A 23 -9.36 2.72 7.28
CA LEU A 23 -9.82 1.34 7.12
C LEU A 23 -10.68 0.85 8.28
N PHE A 24 -10.95 1.71 9.27
CA PHE A 24 -11.70 1.39 10.49
C PHE A 24 -11.11 0.20 11.27
N VAL A 25 -9.78 0.14 11.37
CA VAL A 25 -9.03 -0.89 12.12
C VAL A 25 -7.99 -0.27 13.03
N ALA A 26 -7.56 -1.02 14.05
CA ALA A 26 -6.49 -0.57 14.93
C ALA A 26 -5.14 -0.45 14.17
N GLU A 27 -4.29 0.49 14.58
CA GLU A 27 -2.94 0.69 14.00
C GLU A 27 -2.11 -0.60 14.03
N LYS A 28 -2.25 -1.42 15.09
CA LYS A 28 -1.58 -2.72 15.21
C LYS A 28 -1.99 -3.68 14.10
N THR A 29 -3.26 -3.68 13.72
CA THR A 29 -3.77 -4.50 12.61
C THR A 29 -3.15 -4.05 11.29
N VAL A 30 -3.00 -2.74 11.08
CA VAL A 30 -2.28 -2.20 9.92
C VAL A 30 -0.82 -2.65 9.91
N LYS A 31 -0.12 -2.59 11.06
CA LYS A 31 1.26 -3.10 11.16
C LYS A 31 1.36 -4.55 10.71
N ASN A 32 0.41 -5.39 11.09
CA ASN A 32 0.37 -6.79 10.64
C ASN A 32 0.16 -6.91 9.12
N TYR A 33 -0.76 -6.12 8.55
CA TYR A 33 -0.95 -6.07 7.10
C TYR A 33 0.32 -5.60 6.38
N VAL A 34 1.03 -4.61 6.90
CA VAL A 34 2.30 -4.13 6.33
C VAL A 34 3.35 -5.24 6.36
N THR A 35 3.52 -5.94 7.49
CA THR A 35 4.47 -7.06 7.60
C THR A 35 4.16 -8.15 6.58
N ASN A 36 2.89 -8.56 6.47
CA ASN A 36 2.48 -9.61 5.52
C ASN A 36 2.63 -9.16 4.07
N LEU A 37 2.26 -7.91 3.76
CA LEU A 37 2.44 -7.30 2.44
C LEU A 37 3.91 -7.31 2.04
N LEU A 38 4.80 -6.83 2.92
CA LEU A 38 6.24 -6.81 2.67
C LEU A 38 6.79 -8.23 2.46
N ALA A 39 6.40 -9.19 3.29
CA ALA A 39 6.80 -10.58 3.13
C ALA A 39 6.34 -11.17 1.77
N LYS A 40 5.09 -10.91 1.36
CA LYS A 40 4.54 -11.37 0.07
C LYS A 40 5.24 -10.74 -1.14
N LEU A 41 5.66 -9.48 -1.01
CA LEU A 41 6.39 -8.77 -2.06
C LEU A 41 7.91 -9.02 -2.01
N GLY A 42 8.42 -9.80 -1.06
CA GLY A 42 9.85 -10.00 -0.87
C GLY A 42 10.60 -8.73 -0.45
N MET A 43 9.90 -7.77 0.16
CA MET A 43 10.42 -6.49 0.58
C MET A 43 10.69 -6.47 2.09
N GLN A 44 11.59 -5.58 2.52
CA GLN A 44 11.91 -5.40 3.94
C GLN A 44 11.54 -4.02 4.46
N ARG A 45 11.39 -3.04 3.58
CA ARG A 45 11.16 -1.65 3.94
C ARG A 45 9.87 -1.14 3.34
N ARG A 46 9.12 -0.37 4.15
CA ARG A 46 7.92 0.36 3.72
C ARG A 46 8.19 1.27 2.52
N THR A 47 9.37 1.88 2.44
CA THR A 47 9.78 2.71 1.30
C THR A 47 9.82 1.94 -0.01
N GLN A 48 10.24 0.66 0.01
CA GLN A 48 10.20 -0.20 -1.18
C GLN A 48 8.76 -0.44 -1.63
N ALA A 49 7.85 -0.72 -0.68
CA ALA A 49 6.42 -0.87 -0.99
C ALA A 49 5.79 0.42 -1.53
N ALA A 50 6.17 1.58 -1.00
CA ALA A 50 5.70 2.88 -1.51
C ALA A 50 6.11 3.11 -2.97
N VAL A 51 7.39 2.85 -3.30
CA VAL A 51 7.91 2.95 -4.68
C VAL A 51 7.20 1.97 -5.59
N PHE A 52 7.10 0.70 -5.19
CA PHE A 52 6.43 -0.34 -5.96
C PHE A 52 4.97 0.02 -6.27
N GLY A 53 4.20 0.48 -5.28
CA GLY A 53 2.81 0.90 -5.52
C GLY A 53 2.70 2.11 -6.46
N ALA A 54 3.70 3.00 -6.49
CA ALA A 54 3.74 4.10 -7.44
C ALA A 54 4.01 3.61 -8.88
N GLU A 55 4.86 2.60 -9.05
CA GLU A 55 5.12 1.97 -10.35
C GLU A 55 3.90 1.19 -10.84
N VAL A 56 3.23 0.42 -9.96
CA VAL A 56 2.00 -0.30 -10.28
C VAL A 56 0.92 0.65 -10.77
N ARG A 57 0.70 1.77 -10.06
CA ARG A 57 -0.27 2.78 -10.46
C ARG A 57 0.07 3.42 -11.81
N ARG A 58 1.34 3.73 -12.08
CA ARG A 58 1.76 4.25 -13.40
C ARG A 58 1.50 3.24 -14.51
N ALA A 59 1.70 1.95 -14.26
CA ALA A 59 1.42 0.90 -15.23
C ALA A 59 -0.10 0.75 -15.50
N GLU A 60 -0.94 0.94 -14.47
CA GLU A 60 -2.41 0.97 -14.62
C GLU A 60 -2.87 2.23 -15.38
N GLU A 61 -2.30 3.41 -15.07
CA GLU A 61 -2.63 4.69 -15.72
C GLU A 61 -2.19 4.75 -17.20
N GLY A 62 -1.07 4.10 -17.55
CA GLY A 62 -0.61 3.99 -18.95
C GLY A 62 -1.45 3.05 -19.82
N ALA A 63 -2.37 2.27 -19.23
CA ALA A 63 -3.28 1.37 -19.94
C ALA A 63 -4.67 1.98 -20.20
N GLN A 64 -4.92 3.21 -19.78
CA GLN A 64 -6.13 3.96 -20.13
C GLN A 64 -5.98 4.47 -21.58
N PRO A 65 -6.72 3.95 -22.58
CA PRO A 65 -6.67 4.54 -23.91
C PRO A 65 -7.14 6.00 -23.83
N PRO A 66 -6.50 6.94 -24.56
CA PRO A 66 -7.01 8.30 -24.64
C PRO A 66 -8.43 8.23 -25.20
N ALA A 67 -9.36 8.85 -24.50
CA ALA A 67 -10.73 9.07 -24.96
C ALA A 67 -10.74 9.85 -26.29
#